data_AF-A0A8H7FP21-F1
#
_entry.id   AF-A0A8H7FP21-F1
#
_cell.length_a   1.000
_cell.length_b   1.000
_cell.length_c   1.000
_cell.angle_alpha   90.00
_cell.angle_beta   90.00
_cell.angle_gamma   90.00
#
_symmetry.space_group_name_H-M   'P 1'
#
loop_
_entity.id
_entity.type
_entity.pdbx_description
1 polymer ?
#
loop_
_entity_poly.entity_id
_entity_poly.type
_entity_poly.pdbx_seq_one_letter_code
_entity_poly.pdbx_strand_id
1 'polypeptide(L)'
;MSEFRRMRREFGWNMEGEKQQEAREALKDAMVMQFNQYYGTDIEDINNWQILCQVLGISPIPQELQACREVVKQTHVNIVDLVDDSSDSDVKIFKSLDDLRAYTIATQKYFPKENAYAGGVLKFLLREILNPREGRGGRKSRGRDDAC
;
A
#
# COMPACT_ATOMS: atom_id res chain seq x y z
N MET A 1 2.43 -3.99 8.93
CA MET A 1 1.29 -3.44 9.74
C MET A 1 1.02 -4.18 11.06
N SER A 2 1.70 -5.30 11.34
CA SER A 2 1.66 -6.05 12.61
C SER A 2 2.42 -5.34 13.73
N GLU A 3 3.59 -4.78 13.42
CA GLU A 3 4.47 -4.14 14.41
C GLU A 3 3.84 -2.92 15.09
N PHE A 4 3.16 -2.05 14.34
CA PHE A 4 2.46 -0.89 14.92
C PHE A 4 1.39 -1.30 15.93
N ARG A 5 0.71 -2.44 15.70
CA ARG A 5 -0.30 -2.98 16.62
C ARG A 5 0.30 -3.71 17.82
N ARG A 6 1.47 -4.32 17.66
CA ARG A 6 2.24 -4.95 18.74
C ARG A 6 2.76 -3.86 19.69
N MET A 7 3.43 -2.86 19.15
CA MET A 7 3.97 -1.71 19.87
C MET A 7 2.88 -0.97 20.65
N ARG A 8 1.70 -0.75 20.05
CA ARG A 8 0.57 -0.10 20.74
C ARG A 8 0.04 -0.89 21.95
N ARG A 9 0.08 -2.23 21.90
CA ARG A 9 -0.33 -3.12 23.01
C ARG A 9 0.71 -3.19 24.10
N GLU A 10 1.98 -3.21 23.72
CA GLU A 10 3.12 -3.42 24.62
C GLU A 10 3.43 -2.17 25.46
N PHE A 11 3.24 -0.97 24.90
CA PHE A 11 3.53 0.28 25.60
C PHE A 11 2.32 0.96 26.28
N GLY A 12 1.12 0.35 26.23
CA GLY A 12 -0.06 0.91 26.91
C GLY A 12 -0.42 2.33 26.46
N TRP A 13 -0.22 2.64 25.18
CA TRP A 13 -0.40 3.97 24.62
C TRP A 13 -1.88 4.37 24.53
N ASN A 14 -2.43 4.86 25.65
CA ASN A 14 -3.58 5.78 25.69
C ASN A 14 -3.15 7.18 25.22
N MET A 15 -2.45 7.25 24.08
CA MET A 15 -1.91 8.52 23.59
C MET A 15 -3.03 9.32 22.92
N GLU A 16 -3.26 10.53 23.41
CA GLU A 16 -4.08 11.56 22.79
C GLU A 16 -3.75 11.69 21.30
N GLY A 17 -4.77 12.07 20.52
CA GLY A 17 -4.79 11.92 19.06
C GLY A 17 -3.59 12.48 18.30
N GLU A 18 -2.90 13.49 18.84
CA GLU A 18 -1.72 14.12 18.22
C GLU A 18 -0.51 13.17 18.15
N LYS A 19 -0.13 12.51 19.26
CA LYS A 19 1.00 11.56 19.24
C LYS A 19 0.70 10.32 18.42
N GLN A 20 -0.57 9.92 18.33
CA GLN A 20 -0.99 8.85 17.41
C GLN A 20 -0.86 9.26 15.95
N GLN A 21 -1.14 10.53 15.64
CA GLN A 21 -1.00 11.07 14.29
C GLN A 21 0.48 11.17 13.89
N GLU A 22 1.33 11.70 14.77
CA GLU A 22 2.77 11.80 14.56
C GLU A 22 3.42 10.42 14.35
N ALA A 23 3.09 9.44 15.20
CA ALA A 23 3.61 8.08 15.05
C ALA A 23 3.14 7.41 13.75
N ARG A 24 1.94 7.75 13.25
CA ARG A 24 1.46 7.28 11.95
C ARG A 24 2.25 7.94 10.82
N GLU A 25 2.46 9.24 10.85
CA GLU A 25 3.21 9.97 9.84
C GLU A 25 4.66 9.50 9.76
N ALA A 26 5.33 9.33 10.89
CA ALA A 26 6.69 8.78 10.94
C ALA A 26 6.77 7.36 10.33
N LEU A 27 5.78 6.51 10.61
CA LEU A 27 5.71 5.18 9.99
C LEU A 27 5.49 5.28 8.47
N LYS A 28 4.68 6.22 8.00
CA LYS A 28 4.46 6.45 6.57
C LYS A 28 5.76 6.84 5.87
N ASP A 29 6.50 7.78 6.45
CA ASP A 29 7.78 8.24 5.91
C ASP A 29 8.82 7.13 5.89
N ALA A 30 8.92 6.36 6.98
CA ALA A 30 9.83 5.22 7.05
C ALA A 30 9.56 4.19 5.94
N MET A 31 8.29 3.87 5.65
CA MET A 31 7.93 2.95 4.56
C MET A 31 8.33 3.50 3.17
N VAL A 32 8.15 4.81 2.93
CA VAL A 32 8.58 5.45 1.68
C VAL A 32 10.10 5.44 1.56
N MET A 33 10.82 5.78 2.63
CA MET A 33 12.27 5.76 2.67
C MET A 33 12.83 4.36 2.41
N GLN A 34 12.25 3.34 3.03
CA GLN A 34 12.65 1.95 2.86
C GLN A 34 12.42 1.47 1.42
N PHE A 35 11.27 1.81 0.82
CA PHE A 35 11.02 1.53 -0.59
C PHE A 35 12.09 2.17 -1.49
N ASN A 36 12.36 3.45 -1.28
CA ASN A 36 13.34 4.20 -2.06
C ASN A 36 14.77 3.66 -1.90
N GLN A 37 15.10 3.12 -0.71
CA GLN A 37 16.38 2.48 -0.47
C GLN A 37 16.52 1.16 -1.25
N TYR A 38 15.45 0.37 -1.38
CA TYR A 38 15.49 -0.89 -2.12
C TYR A 38 15.41 -0.73 -3.64
N TYR A 39 14.59 0.20 -4.12
CA TYR A 39 14.21 0.27 -5.53
C TYR A 39 14.61 1.58 -6.22
N GLY A 40 15.22 2.51 -5.49
CA GLY A 40 15.65 3.80 -6.01
C GLY A 40 14.50 4.79 -6.23
N THR A 41 14.88 6.01 -6.59
CA THR A 41 13.96 7.12 -6.88
C THR A 41 14.11 7.66 -8.29
N ASP A 42 15.19 7.33 -9.01
CA ASP A 42 15.38 7.80 -10.37
C ASP A 42 14.49 7.02 -11.33
N ILE A 43 13.55 7.74 -11.96
CA ILE A 43 12.63 7.15 -12.92
C ILE A 43 13.29 6.92 -14.28
N GLU A 44 14.41 7.57 -14.57
CA GLU A 44 15.16 7.43 -15.83
C GLU A 44 16.24 6.33 -15.74
N ASP A 45 16.53 5.81 -14.54
CA ASP A 45 17.43 4.67 -14.35
C ASP A 45 16.71 3.34 -14.57
N ILE A 46 17.03 2.66 -15.67
CA ILE A 46 16.45 1.35 -16.02
C ILE A 46 16.73 0.27 -14.97
N ASN A 47 17.83 0.35 -14.21
CA ASN A 47 18.16 -0.65 -13.20
C ASN A 47 17.11 -0.68 -12.08
N ASN A 48 16.64 0.49 -11.63
CA ASN A 48 15.56 0.62 -10.65
C ASN A 48 14.30 -0.13 -11.11
N TRP A 49 13.98 -0.03 -12.40
CA TRP A 49 12.84 -0.70 -13.00
C TRP A 49 13.03 -2.20 -13.18
N GLN A 50 14.23 -2.65 -13.56
CA GLN A 50 14.53 -4.06 -13.73
C GLN A 50 14.55 -4.82 -12.41
N ILE A 51 15.07 -4.21 -11.33
CA ILE A 51 14.98 -4.74 -9.97
C ILE A 51 13.51 -4.91 -9.57
N LEU A 52 12.67 -3.89 -9.83
CA LEU A 52 11.23 -4.01 -9.60
C LEU A 52 10.61 -5.14 -10.43
N CYS A 53 10.97 -5.27 -11.71
CA CYS A 53 10.47 -6.36 -12.54
C CYS A 53 10.83 -7.74 -11.95
N GLN A 54 12.05 -7.90 -11.45
CA GLN A 54 12.52 -9.13 -10.84
C GLN A 54 11.73 -9.48 -9.57
N VAL A 55 11.57 -8.52 -8.64
CA VAL A 55 10.82 -8.73 -7.39
C VAL A 55 9.33 -8.99 -7.65
N LEU A 56 8.78 -8.40 -8.70
CA LEU A 56 7.41 -8.64 -9.13
C LEU A 56 7.23 -9.95 -9.93
N GLY A 57 8.30 -10.73 -10.12
CA GLY A 57 8.25 -12.00 -10.84
C GLY A 57 7.97 -11.85 -12.35
N ILE A 58 8.25 -10.67 -12.93
CA ILE A 58 8.09 -10.40 -14.35
C ILE A 58 9.20 -11.11 -15.12
N SER A 59 8.82 -12.01 -16.03
CA SER A 59 9.73 -12.75 -16.89
C SER A 59 9.18 -12.87 -18.31
N PRO A 60 9.97 -12.55 -19.35
CA PRO A 60 11.34 -12.03 -19.28
C PRO A 60 11.38 -10.58 -18.77
N ILE A 61 12.48 -10.20 -18.12
CA ILE A 61 12.70 -8.81 -17.69
C ILE A 61 12.88 -7.94 -18.95
N PRO A 62 12.04 -6.90 -19.15
CA PRO A 62 12.19 -6.04 -20.32
C PRO A 62 13.53 -5.30 -20.33
N GLN A 63 14.07 -5.11 -21.53
CA GLN A 63 15.36 -4.43 -21.74
C GLN A 63 15.21 -2.94 -22.06
N GLU A 64 13.97 -2.46 -22.21
CA GLU A 64 13.64 -1.08 -22.50
C GLU A 64 12.95 -0.43 -21.31
N LEU A 65 13.36 0.80 -20.99
CA LEU A 65 12.83 1.58 -19.87
C LEU A 65 11.31 1.75 -19.96
N GLN A 66 10.81 2.05 -21.15
CA GLN A 66 9.38 2.25 -21.39
C GLN A 66 8.58 0.95 -21.18
N ALA A 67 9.11 -0.19 -21.63
CA ALA A 67 8.48 -1.48 -21.42
C ALA A 67 8.43 -1.84 -19.93
N CYS A 68 9.52 -1.62 -19.17
CA CYS A 68 9.50 -1.85 -17.73
C CYS A 68 8.45 -0.98 -17.02
N ARG A 69 8.37 0.32 -17.38
CA ARG A 69 7.37 1.25 -16.86
C ARG A 69 5.94 0.75 -17.09
N GLU A 70 5.66 0.22 -18.27
CA GLU A 70 4.32 -0.28 -18.62
C GLU A 70 3.95 -1.53 -17.85
N VAL A 71 4.83 -2.52 -17.77
CA VAL A 71 4.52 -3.78 -17.06
C VAL A 71 4.38 -3.53 -15.55
N VAL A 72 5.23 -2.71 -14.94
CA VAL A 72 5.12 -2.34 -13.52
C VAL A 72 3.81 -1.58 -13.24
N LYS A 73 3.38 -0.67 -14.13
CA LYS A 73 2.08 0.00 -14.02
C LYS A 73 0.88 -0.94 -14.14
N GLN A 74 1.02 -2.06 -14.83
CA GLN A 74 -0.06 -3.05 -14.99
C GLN A 74 -0.11 -4.06 -13.85
N THR A 75 0.96 -4.14 -13.04
CA THR A 75 1.03 -5.08 -11.93
C THR A 75 0.22 -4.58 -10.73
N HIS A 76 -0.49 -5.47 -10.06
CA HIS A 76 -1.20 -5.18 -8.82
C HIS A 76 -0.49 -5.87 -7.66
N VAL A 77 0.09 -5.10 -6.75
CA VAL A 77 0.87 -5.60 -5.61
C VAL A 77 0.62 -4.70 -4.40
N ASN A 78 0.67 -5.27 -3.20
CA ASN A 78 0.62 -4.47 -1.99
C ASN A 78 2.03 -3.94 -1.68
N ILE A 79 2.21 -2.62 -1.68
CA ILE A 79 3.53 -1.99 -1.48
C ILE A 79 4.05 -2.25 -0.06
N VAL A 80 3.17 -2.44 0.94
CA VAL A 80 3.61 -2.82 2.29
C VAL A 80 4.34 -4.17 2.22
N ASP A 81 3.87 -5.12 1.42
CA ASP A 81 4.54 -6.42 1.26
C ASP A 81 5.88 -6.30 0.52
N LEU A 82 6.09 -5.25 -0.29
CA LEU A 82 7.36 -4.99 -0.99
C LEU A 82 8.45 -4.38 -0.10
N VAL A 83 8.06 -3.75 1.02
CA VAL A 83 8.99 -3.12 1.96
C VAL A 83 9.12 -3.89 3.28
N ASP A 84 8.16 -4.77 3.58
CA ASP A 84 8.18 -5.60 4.79
C ASP A 84 9.17 -6.75 4.59
N ASP A 85 10.39 -6.57 5.10
CA ASP A 85 11.49 -7.56 5.11
C ASP A 85 11.30 -8.65 6.19
N SER A 86 10.08 -8.84 6.67
CA SER A 86 9.79 -9.98 7.55
C SER A 86 9.81 -11.26 6.74
N SER A 87 10.45 -12.30 7.28
CA SER A 87 10.58 -13.62 6.66
C SER A 87 9.26 -14.32 6.30
N ASP A 88 8.13 -13.81 6.81
CA ASP A 88 6.77 -14.31 6.55
C ASP A 88 6.04 -13.53 5.43
N SER A 89 6.69 -12.51 4.85
CA SER A 89 6.09 -11.64 3.84
C SER A 89 6.33 -12.16 2.43
N ASP A 90 5.43 -13.03 1.96
CA ASP A 90 5.35 -13.37 0.54
C ASP A 90 4.78 -12.17 -0.24
N VAL A 91 5.57 -11.61 -1.17
CA VAL A 91 5.10 -10.60 -2.12
C VAL A 91 4.06 -11.24 -3.05
N LYS A 92 2.80 -10.86 -2.86
CA LYS A 92 1.68 -11.38 -3.67
C LYS A 92 1.38 -10.46 -4.84
N ILE A 93 1.42 -11.04 -6.03
CA ILE A 93 0.96 -10.37 -7.26
C ILE A 93 -0.50 -10.74 -7.51
N PHE A 94 -1.34 -9.73 -7.58
CA PHE A 94 -2.78 -9.85 -7.78
C PHE A 94 -3.12 -9.73 -9.27
N LYS A 95 -4.14 -10.47 -9.70
CA LYS A 95 -4.62 -10.43 -11.09
C LYS A 95 -5.47 -9.20 -11.38
N SER A 96 -6.04 -8.58 -10.35
CA SER A 96 -6.93 -7.44 -10.48
C SER A 96 -6.76 -6.44 -9.34
N LEU A 97 -7.21 -5.21 -9.58
CA LEU A 97 -7.30 -4.18 -8.54
C LEU A 97 -8.25 -4.58 -7.41
N ASP A 98 -9.34 -5.29 -7.72
CA ASP A 98 -10.33 -5.70 -6.72
C ASP A 98 -9.78 -6.76 -5.78
N ASP A 99 -8.96 -7.70 -6.28
CA ASP A 99 -8.26 -8.68 -5.45
C ASP A 99 -7.25 -7.99 -4.52
N LEU A 100 -6.47 -7.03 -5.06
CA LEU A 100 -5.56 -6.21 -4.27
C LEU A 100 -6.32 -5.42 -3.20
N ARG A 101 -7.48 -4.85 -3.54
CA ARG A 101 -8.35 -4.12 -2.61
C ARG A 101 -8.84 -5.02 -1.50
N ALA A 102 -9.41 -6.17 -1.84
CA ALA A 102 -9.93 -7.14 -0.87
C ALA A 102 -8.83 -7.59 0.10
N TYR A 103 -7.65 -7.94 -0.42
CA TYR A 103 -6.49 -8.30 0.38
C TYR A 103 -6.02 -7.16 1.29
N THR A 104 -5.93 -5.94 0.76
CA THR A 104 -5.46 -4.77 1.50
C THR A 104 -6.41 -4.43 2.64
N ILE A 105 -7.73 -4.52 2.42
CA ILE A 105 -8.76 -4.29 3.45
C ILE A 105 -8.70 -5.40 4.50
N ALA A 106 -8.66 -6.67 4.09
CA ALA A 106 -8.67 -7.82 5.00
C ALA A 106 -7.43 -7.86 5.91
N THR A 107 -6.25 -7.55 5.37
CA THR A 107 -4.99 -7.51 6.12
C THR A 107 -4.74 -6.16 6.82
N GLN A 108 -5.50 -5.13 6.44
CA GLN A 108 -5.31 -3.74 6.81
C GLN A 108 -3.91 -3.20 6.46
N LYS A 109 -3.28 -3.72 5.41
CA LYS A 109 -1.96 -3.31 4.91
C LYS A 109 -2.06 -2.08 4.00
N TYR A 110 -2.48 -0.94 4.54
CA TYR A 110 -2.62 0.31 3.79
C TYR A 110 -1.28 1.01 3.61
N PHE A 111 -0.88 1.21 2.36
CA PHE A 111 0.25 2.07 2.03
C PHE A 111 -0.20 3.54 1.95
N PRO A 112 0.54 4.48 2.55
CA PRO A 112 0.18 5.89 2.53
C PRO A 112 0.31 6.51 1.14
N LYS A 113 -0.79 7.09 0.66
CA LYS A 113 -0.83 7.73 -0.66
C LYS A 113 -0.26 9.15 -0.61
N GLU A 114 -0.49 9.89 0.48
CA GLU A 114 -0.14 11.32 0.57
C GLU A 114 1.35 11.60 0.43
N ASN A 115 2.22 10.76 1.03
CA ASN A 115 3.68 10.95 1.02
C ASN A 115 4.34 10.29 -0.20
N ALA A 116 3.67 9.34 -0.85
CA ALA A 116 4.17 8.64 -2.03
C ALA A 116 4.18 9.51 -3.31
N TYR A 117 3.48 10.66 -3.27
CA TYR A 117 3.59 11.68 -4.31
C TYR A 117 4.92 12.45 -4.28
N ALA A 118 5.76 12.25 -3.24
CA ALA A 118 7.06 12.90 -3.10
C ALA A 118 8.19 12.31 -3.99
N GLY A 119 7.92 11.26 -4.78
CA GLY A 119 8.71 11.02 -6.00
C GLY A 119 9.10 9.58 -6.31
N GLY A 120 9.60 9.42 -7.54
CA GLY A 120 10.30 8.22 -8.02
C GLY A 120 9.46 7.12 -8.66
N VAL A 121 10.02 5.91 -8.67
CA VAL A 121 9.38 4.72 -9.27
C VAL A 121 8.16 4.24 -8.47
N LEU A 122 8.09 4.57 -7.17
CA LEU A 122 6.99 4.27 -6.26
C LEU A 122 5.61 4.70 -6.79
N LYS A 123 5.53 5.90 -7.38
CA LYS A 123 4.26 6.48 -7.86
C LYS A 123 3.53 5.60 -8.88
N PHE A 124 4.27 4.72 -9.56
CA PHE A 124 3.73 3.84 -10.60
C PHE A 124 3.07 2.57 -10.05
N LEU A 125 3.34 2.23 -8.78
CA LEU A 125 2.73 1.11 -8.08
C LEU A 125 1.49 1.51 -7.27
N LEU A 126 1.27 2.81 -7.05
CA LEU A 126 0.12 3.30 -6.27
C LEU A 126 -1.21 2.95 -6.94
N ARG A 127 -2.18 2.50 -6.13
CA ARG A 127 -3.53 2.14 -6.56
C ARG A 127 -4.57 2.73 -5.61
N GLU A 128 -5.75 3.03 -6.14
CA GLU A 128 -6.88 3.53 -5.34
C GLU A 128 -7.63 2.37 -4.68
N ILE A 129 -7.29 2.11 -3.43
CA ILE A 129 -7.88 1.02 -2.63
C ILE A 129 -9.23 1.43 -2.04
N LEU A 130 -9.36 2.64 -1.50
CA LEU A 130 -10.61 3.12 -0.90
C LEU A 130 -11.36 3.99 -1.91
N ASN A 131 -12.30 3.39 -2.63
CA ASN A 131 -13.25 4.16 -3.43
C ASN A 131 -14.42 4.61 -2.54
N PRO A 132 -14.67 5.93 -2.37
CA PRO A 132 -15.77 6.42 -1.52
C PRO A 132 -17.17 6.08 -2.05
N ARG A 133 -17.29 5.45 -3.23
CA ARG A 133 -18.56 5.10 -3.86
C ARG A 133 -19.17 3.79 -3.36
N GLU A 134 -18.41 2.91 -2.70
CA GLU A 134 -18.92 1.57 -2.28
C GLU A 134 -19.34 1.52 -0.79
N GLY A 135 -19.24 2.63 -0.06
CA GLY A 135 -19.55 2.70 1.38
C GLY A 135 -20.95 3.19 1.77
N ARG A 136 -21.81 3.59 0.83
CA ARG A 136 -23.19 4.06 1.12
C ARG A 136 -24.23 2.99 0.84
N GLY A 137 -23.99 1.77 1.31
CA GLY A 137 -24.94 0.65 1.27
C GLY A 137 -25.72 0.51 2.57
N GLY A 138 -26.78 1.31 2.73
CA GLY A 138 -28.01 0.92 3.46
C GLY A 138 -27.93 0.58 4.95
N ARG A 139 -28.08 1.59 5.81
CA ARG A 139 -29.03 1.49 6.94
C ARG A 139 -30.11 2.53 6.75
N LYS A 140 -31.17 2.15 6.01
CA LYS A 140 -32.45 2.87 6.06
C LYS A 140 -32.96 2.76 7.49
N SER A 141 -33.03 3.89 8.17
CA SER A 141 -33.90 4.12 9.30
C SER A 141 -35.33 3.71 8.92
N ARG A 142 -35.90 2.76 9.66
CA ARG A 142 -37.35 2.61 9.81
C ARG A 142 -37.69 2.98 11.25
N GLY A 143 -37.83 4.28 11.51
CA GLY A 143 -39.02 4.76 12.25
C GLY A 143 -40.09 5.00 11.17
N ARG A 144 -41.37 4.78 11.39
CA ARG A 144 -42.15 4.99 12.61
C ARG A 144 -43.54 4.36 12.40
N ASP A 145 -44.19 4.12 13.54
CA ASP A 145 -45.64 4.13 13.78
C ASP A 145 -46.51 3.01 13.18
N ASP A 146 -47.17 2.27 14.09
CA ASP A 146 -48.61 2.03 13.98
C ASP A 146 -49.23 1.98 15.39
N ALA A 147 -50.45 2.52 15.44
CA ALA A 147 -51.24 2.92 16.59
C ALA A 147 -51.80 1.75 17.43
N CYS A 148 -52.03 2.03 18.71
CA CYS A 148 -53.28 1.70 19.40
C CYS A 148 -53.52 2.72 20.52
#